data_AF-A0A843TBP2-F1
#
_entry.id   AF-A0A843TBP2-F1
#
_cell.length_a   1.000
_cell.length_b   1.000
_cell.length_c   1.000
_cell.angle_alpha   90.00
_cell.angle_beta   90.00
_cell.angle_gamma   90.00
#
_symmetry.space_group_name_H-M   'P 1'
#
loop_
_entity.id
_entity.type
_entity.pdbx_description
1 polymer ?
#
loop_
_entity_poly.entity_id
_entity_poly.type
_entity_poly.pdbx_seq_one_letter_code
_entity_poly.pdbx_strand_id
1 'polypeptide(L)' 'MARTVAALPKGTRVTDYISLGVVTKTVPIAKVRAVLEATGKQSVRHRDLPAHVVVYYVIALALYMQVSYR' A
#
# COMPACT_ATOMS: atom_id res chain seq x y z
N MET A 1 4.26 17.97 -30.06
CA MET A 1 4.39 16.50 -30.08
C MET A 1 3.60 15.92 -28.92
N ALA A 2 2.62 15.07 -29.20
CA ALA A 2 1.73 14.48 -28.20
C ALA A 2 2.52 13.52 -27.30
N ARG A 3 2.47 13.74 -25.99
CA ARG A 3 3.08 12.88 -24.97
C ARG A 3 2.37 11.52 -25.03
N THR A 4 3.06 10.48 -25.51
CA THR A 4 2.52 9.12 -25.53
C THR A 4 2.18 8.71 -24.10
N VAL A 5 0.92 8.35 -23.85
CA VAL A 5 0.48 7.85 -22.54
C VAL A 5 1.28 6.59 -22.25
N ALA A 6 2.04 6.59 -21.15
CA ALA A 6 2.77 5.42 -20.71
C ALA A 6 1.77 4.29 -20.40
N ALA A 7 1.76 3.25 -21.23
CA ALA A 7 0.93 2.07 -21.02
C ALA A 7 1.76 0.99 -20.30
N LEU A 8 1.19 0.42 -19.24
CA LEU A 8 1.78 -0.71 -18.53
C LEU A 8 1.90 -1.93 -19.48
N PRO A 9 2.98 -2.73 -19.38
CA PRO A 9 3.21 -3.87 -20.26
C PRO A 9 2.10 -4.91 -20.10
N LYS A 10 1.70 -5.56 -21.21
CA LYS A 10 0.71 -6.64 -21.18
C LYS A 10 1.28 -7.86 -20.47
N GLY A 11 0.72 -8.18 -19.31
CA GLY A 11 1.01 -9.37 -18.52
C GLY A 11 0.90 -9.08 -17.02
N THR A 12 -0.08 -9.68 -16.36
CA THR A 12 -0.32 -9.57 -14.92
C THR A 12 0.84 -10.25 -14.18
N ARG A 13 1.71 -9.47 -13.55
CA ARG A 13 2.84 -9.99 -12.76
C ARG A 13 2.29 -10.66 -11.50
N VAL A 14 3.00 -11.65 -10.93
CA VAL A 14 2.63 -12.26 -9.63
C VAL A 14 2.41 -11.20 -8.55
N THR A 15 3.14 -10.09 -8.64
CA THR A 15 2.99 -8.88 -7.83
C THR A 15 1.62 -8.22 -8.02
N ASP A 16 1.06 -8.18 -9.24
CA ASP A 16 -0.29 -7.65 -9.49
C ASP A 16 -1.39 -8.53 -8.85
N TYR A 17 -1.06 -9.76 -8.43
CA TYR A 17 -1.92 -10.64 -7.65
C TYR A 17 -1.66 -10.59 -6.13
N ILE A 18 -0.64 -9.86 -5.64
CA ILE A 18 -0.49 -9.57 -4.22
C ILE A 18 -1.52 -8.50 -3.87
N SER A 19 -2.77 -8.95 -3.81
CA SER A 19 -3.89 -8.16 -3.33
C SER A 19 -3.55 -7.65 -1.93
N LEU A 20 -4.11 -6.50 -1.56
CA LEU A 20 -4.09 -5.99 -0.19
C LEU A 20 -4.43 -7.11 0.82
N GLY A 21 -5.28 -8.07 0.43
CA GLY A 21 -5.62 -9.27 1.20
C GLY A 21 -4.43 -10.15 1.61
N VAL A 22 -3.40 -10.27 0.78
CA VAL A 22 -2.17 -11.02 1.11
C VAL A 22 -1.35 -10.24 2.14
N VAL A 23 -1.24 -8.92 1.96
CA VAL A 23 -0.52 -8.04 2.90
C VAL A 23 -1.24 -7.99 4.25
N THR A 24 -2.58 -7.96 4.28
CA THR A 24 -3.35 -7.99 5.53
C THR A 24 -3.32 -9.36 6.21
N LYS A 25 -3.11 -10.44 5.45
CA LYS A 25 -2.88 -11.79 6.01
C LYS A 25 -1.50 -11.90 6.67
N THR A 26 -0.45 -11.37 6.04
CA THR A 26 0.93 -11.42 6.58
C THR A 26 1.15 -10.38 7.69
N VAL A 27 0.49 -9.24 7.57
CA VAL A 27 0.53 -8.14 8.54
C VAL A 27 -0.90 -7.85 9.00
N PRO A 28 -1.40 -8.55 10.04
CA PRO A 28 -2.76 -8.37 10.54
C PRO A 28 -3.03 -6.96 11.04
N ILE A 29 -4.25 -6.46 10.80
CA ILE A 29 -4.65 -5.10 11.19
C ILE A 29 -4.52 -4.84 12.70
N ALA A 30 -4.72 -5.87 13.53
CA ALA A 30 -4.51 -5.77 14.97
C ALA A 30 -3.08 -5.38 15.33
N LYS A 31 -2.09 -5.97 14.64
CA LYS A 31 -0.67 -5.65 14.83
C LYS A 31 -0.36 -4.23 14.38
N VAL A 32 -0.91 -3.80 13.23
CA VAL A 32 -0.75 -2.43 12.74
C VAL A 32 -1.35 -1.41 13.72
N ARG A 33 -2.55 -1.68 14.25
CA ARG A 33 -3.19 -0.83 15.26
C ARG A 33 -2.37 -0.76 16.54
N ALA A 34 -1.87 -1.89 17.05
CA ALA A 34 -1.04 -1.91 18.25
C ALA A 34 0.24 -1.05 18.08
N VAL A 35 0.90 -1.14 16.92
CA VAL A 35 2.09 -0.31 16.63
C VAL A 35 1.73 1.17 16.53
N LEU A 36 0.62 1.50 15.86
CA LEU A 36 0.15 2.89 15.76
C LEU A 36 -0.24 3.48 17.12
N GLU A 37 -0.74 2.65 18.04
CA GLU A 37 -1.06 3.05 19.41
C GLU A 37 0.21 3.27 20.23
N ALA A 38 1.13 2.30 20.20
CA ALA A 38 2.43 2.40 20.88
C ALA A 38 3.26 3.60 20.41
N THR A 39 3.10 4.02 19.15
CA THR A 39 3.81 5.17 18.58
C THR A 39 3.03 6.49 18.70
N GLY A 40 1.81 6.48 19.21
CA GLY A 40 0.95 7.67 19.28
C GLY A 40 0.56 8.23 17.90
N LYS A 41 0.59 7.41 16.85
CA LYS A 41 0.31 7.79 15.45
C LYS A 41 -1.08 7.36 14.98
N GLN A 42 -1.99 7.11 15.90
CA GLN A 42 -3.38 6.79 15.56
C GLN A 42 -4.06 7.94 14.80
N SER A 43 -5.06 7.58 13.99
CA SER A 43 -5.85 8.59 13.28
C SER A 43 -6.71 9.34 14.30
N VAL A 44 -6.47 10.65 14.46
CA VAL A 44 -7.20 11.50 15.41
C VAL A 44 -8.57 11.94 14.87
N ARG A 45 -8.71 11.97 13.53
CA ARG A 45 -9.95 12.34 12.83
C ARG A 45 -10.29 11.28 11.80
N HIS A 46 -11.55 11.22 11.39
CA HIS A 46 -11.91 10.48 10.19
C HIS A 46 -11.34 11.20 8.97
N ARG A 47 -10.52 10.49 8.21
CA ARG A 47 -9.89 10.90 6.97
C ARG A 47 -10.14 9.81 5.94
N ASP A 48 -10.16 10.17 4.68
CA ASP A 48 -10.29 9.22 3.58
C ASP A 48 -9.13 8.21 3.55
N LEU A 49 -7.98 8.60 4.12
CA LEU A 49 -6.82 7.73 4.31
C LEU A 49 -6.43 7.66 5.80
N PRO A 50 -7.01 6.71 6.57
CA PRO A 50 -6.65 6.48 7.97
C PRO A 50 -5.22 5.96 8.15
N ALA A 51 -4.64 6.19 9.33
CA ALA A 51 -3.24 5.82 9.64
C ALA A 51 -2.89 4.35 9.32
N HIS A 52 -3.77 3.40 9.62
CA HIS A 52 -3.54 1.97 9.31
C HIS A 52 -3.50 1.69 7.81
N VAL A 53 -4.28 2.42 7.00
CA VAL A 53 -4.27 2.29 5.54
C VAL A 53 -2.99 2.87 4.96
N VAL A 54 -2.47 3.97 5.53
CA VAL A 54 -1.15 4.53 5.15
C VAL A 54 -0.03 3.51 5.37
N VAL A 55 -0.05 2.76 6.48
CA VAL A 55 0.96 1.71 6.74
C VAL A 55 0.92 0.64 5.65
N TYR A 56 -0.26 0.15 5.29
CA TYR A 56 -0.39 -0.82 4.20
C TYR A 56 0.04 -0.25 2.85
N TYR A 57 -0.24 1.03 2.61
CA TYR A 57 0.20 1.73 1.42
C TYR A 57 1.72 1.84 1.33
N VAL A 58 2.41 2.19 2.43
CA VAL A 58 3.89 2.24 2.46
C VAL A 58 4.51 0.85 2.25
N ILE A 59 3.93 -0.19 2.86
CA ILE A 59 4.37 -1.58 2.62
C ILE A 59 4.22 -1.93 1.13
N ALA A 60 3.09 -1.58 0.53
CA ALA A 60 2.88 -1.78 -0.90
C ALA A 60 3.94 -1.01 -1.72
N LEU A 61 4.18 0.27 -1.45
CA LEU A 61 5.20 1.05 -2.16
C LEU A 61 6.60 0.41 -2.09
N ALA A 62 6.99 -0.14 -0.93
CA ALA A 62 8.26 -0.84 -0.79
C ALA A 62 8.31 -2.14 -1.62
N LEU A 63 7.20 -2.90 -1.66
CA LEU A 63 7.10 -4.13 -2.43
C LEU A 63 6.99 -3.88 -3.95
N TYR A 64 6.43 -2.74 -4.35
CA TYR A 64 6.18 -2.35 -5.74
C TYR A 64 7.09 -1.24 -6.26
N MET A 65 8.26 -1.02 -5.65
CA MET A 65 9.19 0.07 -6.00
C MET A 65 9.48 0.14 -7.52
N GLN A 66 9.54 -1.00 -8.21
CA GLN A 66 9.77 -1.11 -9.65
C GLN A 66 8.57 -0.68 -10.52
N VAL A 67 7.37 -0.65 -9.96
CA VAL A 67 6.12 -0.27 -10.63
C VAL A 67 5.75 1.19 -10.30
N SER A 68 6.05 1.66 -9.09
CA SER A 68 5.72 3.03 -8.65
C SER A 68 6.60 4.12 -9.25
N TYR A 69 7.81 3.79 -9.73
CA TYR A 69 8.75 4.74 -10.35
C TYR A 69 8.79 4.68 -11.87
N ARG A 70 7.95 3.86 -12.50
CA ARG A 70 7.87 3.73 -13.97
C ARG A 70 6.63 4.42 -14.50
#